data_AF-A0A3N5SBV5-F1
#
_entry.id   AF-A0A3N5SBV5-F1
#
_cell.length_a   1.000
_cell.length_b   1.000
_cell.length_c   1.000
_cell.angle_alpha   90.00
_cell.angle_beta   90.00
_cell.angle_gamma   90.00
#
_symmetry.space_group_name_H-M   'P 1'
#
loop_
_entity.id
_entity.type
_entity.pdbx_description
1 polymer ?
#
loop_
_entity_poly.entity_id
_entity_poly.type
_entity_poly.pdbx_seq_one_letter_code
_entity_poly.pdbx_strand_id
1 'polypeptide(L)'
;MPILPVYHECGYGAGGRAERRLHYNGVDSMELLLDKKNIQPELINAINQGSDVVFIAYSMIETTEEHIKFSLARILEKYGKEEYLTPIFSCIKELTSNATKANAKRLLLEEGIITETDDIIEIVRKLRSILNEEALLEYGIKSKLSRLSTRTYFKMQGNRLVIDVINNLPLAKRDLARINERIEMSSKYDSIAEFYLENPDPAAEGMGLGLSMVVMLLKSINISYKSFSVTTDGRNKTRARITIPL
;
A
#
# COMPACT_ATOMS: atom_id res chain seq x y z
N MET A 1 28.25 2.48 -7.92
CA MET A 1 27.63 3.75 -7.47
C MET A 1 26.30 3.40 -6.82
N PRO A 2 25.93 3.98 -5.66
CA PRO A 2 24.58 3.81 -5.14
C PRO A 2 23.64 4.57 -6.08
N ILE A 3 22.74 3.83 -6.71
CA ILE A 3 21.76 4.38 -7.64
C ILE A 3 20.72 5.11 -6.79
N LEU A 4 20.53 6.41 -7.03
CA LEU A 4 19.54 7.21 -6.33
C LEU A 4 18.14 6.66 -6.65
N PRO A 5 17.28 6.38 -5.66
CA PRO A 5 15.92 5.94 -5.90
C PRO A 5 15.13 7.04 -6.63
N VAL A 6 14.32 6.64 -7.62
CA VAL A 6 13.35 7.55 -8.25
C VAL A 6 12.17 7.69 -7.30
N TYR A 7 11.91 8.90 -6.82
CA TYR A 7 10.81 9.21 -5.90
C TYR A 7 9.63 9.76 -6.68
N HIS A 8 8.44 9.19 -6.45
CA HIS A 8 7.19 9.71 -6.96
C HIS A 8 6.24 10.06 -5.81
N GLU A 9 5.88 11.34 -5.65
CA GLU A 9 4.81 11.78 -4.74
C GLU A 9 3.51 11.99 -5.52
N CYS A 10 2.47 11.23 -5.15
CA CYS A 10 1.11 11.50 -5.63
C CYS A 10 0.43 12.49 -4.67
N GLY A 11 0.31 13.75 -5.08
CA GLY A 11 -0.22 14.84 -4.24
C GLY A 11 -1.69 15.17 -4.50
N TYR A 12 -2.45 15.37 -3.42
CA TYR A 12 -3.63 16.25 -3.41
C TYR A 12 -3.19 17.71 -3.42
N GLY A 13 -3.68 18.47 -4.39
CA GLY A 13 -3.62 19.94 -4.39
C GLY A 13 -4.54 20.49 -3.31
N ALA A 14 -3.96 21.03 -2.24
CA ALA A 14 -4.70 21.78 -1.23
C ALA A 14 -4.53 23.27 -1.53
N GLY A 15 -5.57 23.89 -2.08
CA GLY A 15 -5.67 25.35 -2.15
C GLY A 15 -5.76 25.92 -0.74
N GLY A 16 -4.74 26.67 -0.31
CA GLY A 16 -4.75 27.44 0.92
C GLY A 16 -5.58 28.72 0.77
N ARG A 17 -6.37 29.06 1.80
CA ARG A 17 -7.14 30.31 1.86
C ARG A 17 -6.21 31.52 1.95
N ALA A 18 -6.44 32.50 1.09
CA ALA A 18 -6.25 33.92 1.41
C ALA A 18 -7.36 34.71 0.71
N GLU A 19 -8.18 35.42 1.49
CA GLU A 19 -9.06 36.44 0.96
C GLU A 19 -8.22 37.54 0.31
N ARG A 20 -8.39 37.74 -1.00
CA ARG A 20 -8.26 39.03 -1.68
C ARG A 20 -8.93 38.89 -3.05
N ARG A 21 -10.04 39.62 -3.27
CA ARG A 21 -10.53 39.92 -4.62
C ARG A 21 -9.38 40.56 -5.39
N LEU A 22 -9.09 40.09 -6.61
CA LEU A 22 -8.74 40.87 -7.80
C LEU A 22 -8.44 39.92 -8.99
N HIS A 23 -9.21 40.13 -10.06
CA HIS A 23 -9.00 39.77 -11.47
C HIS A 23 -8.41 38.41 -11.87
N TYR A 24 -9.29 37.57 -12.40
CA TYR A 24 -9.03 36.43 -13.28
C TYR A 24 -8.25 36.92 -14.53
N ASN A 25 -6.98 36.54 -14.66
CA ASN A 25 -6.25 36.56 -15.93
C ASN A 25 -5.76 35.14 -16.21
N GLY A 26 -6.34 34.52 -17.24
CA GLY A 26 -6.21 33.11 -17.59
C GLY A 26 -4.87 32.70 -18.22
N VAL A 27 -3.76 32.97 -17.53
CA VAL A 27 -2.41 32.55 -17.99
C VAL A 27 -1.71 31.66 -16.95
N ASP A 28 -1.99 31.82 -15.65
CA ASP A 28 -1.35 31.01 -14.57
C ASP A 28 -1.92 29.58 -14.41
N SER A 29 -3.09 29.28 -14.99
CA SER A 29 -3.68 27.93 -14.92
C SER A 29 -3.06 26.95 -15.91
N MET A 30 -2.32 27.43 -16.92
CA MET A 30 -1.66 26.58 -17.91
C MET A 30 -0.29 26.11 -17.42
N GLU A 31 0.42 26.94 -16.63
CA GLU A 31 1.74 26.61 -16.07
C GLU A 31 1.67 25.57 -14.95
N LEU A 32 0.57 25.52 -14.17
CA LEU A 32 0.36 24.49 -13.14
C LEU A 32 -0.08 23.12 -13.71
N LEU A 33 -0.46 23.07 -14.99
CA LEU A 33 -0.80 21.83 -15.71
C LEU A 33 0.41 21.23 -16.47
N LEU A 34 1.56 21.90 -16.46
CA LEU A 34 2.73 21.57 -17.27
C LEU A 34 3.82 20.75 -16.57
N ASP A 35 3.61 20.26 -15.35
CA ASP A 35 4.52 19.28 -14.72
C ASP A 35 4.01 17.82 -14.82
N LYS A 36 3.08 17.56 -15.75
CA LYS A 36 2.87 16.21 -16.32
C LYS A 36 3.96 15.91 -17.35
N LYS A 37 5.23 16.02 -16.96
CA LYS A 37 6.30 15.37 -17.73
C LYS A 37 5.97 13.89 -17.80
N ASN A 38 6.24 13.29 -18.95
CA ASN A 38 5.98 11.89 -19.23
C ASN A 38 6.78 11.04 -18.23
N ILE A 39 6.19 10.68 -17.08
CA ILE A 39 6.83 9.91 -15.99
C ILE A 39 7.19 8.50 -16.46
N GLN A 40 6.48 7.99 -17.48
CA GLN A 40 6.70 6.66 -18.04
C GLN A 40 8.14 6.44 -18.54
N PRO A 41 8.77 7.31 -19.35
CA PRO A 41 10.16 7.12 -19.77
C PRO A 41 11.17 7.13 -18.62
N GLU A 42 11.01 7.95 -17.58
CA GLU A 42 11.92 7.97 -16.41
C GLU A 42 11.81 6.67 -15.61
N LEU A 43 10.58 6.21 -15.40
CA LEU A 43 10.27 4.94 -14.76
C LEU A 43 10.79 3.75 -15.56
N ILE A 44 10.58 3.74 -16.88
CA ILE A 44 11.11 2.73 -17.81
C ILE A 44 12.64 2.72 -17.76
N ASN A 45 13.28 3.89 -17.74
CA ASN A 45 14.73 4.00 -17.63
C ASN A 45 15.25 3.42 -16.31
N ALA A 46 14.59 3.73 -15.19
CA ALA A 46 14.93 3.17 -13.89
C ALA A 46 14.80 1.64 -13.88
N ILE A 47 13.71 1.09 -14.42
CA ILE A 47 13.50 -0.36 -14.54
C ILE A 47 14.56 -1.00 -15.45
N ASN A 48 14.89 -0.36 -16.57
CA ASN A 48 15.90 -0.86 -17.51
C ASN A 48 17.29 -0.92 -16.88
N GLN A 49 17.64 0.09 -16.09
CA GLN A 49 18.91 0.20 -15.38
C GLN A 49 18.98 -0.65 -14.09
N GLY A 50 17.87 -1.28 -13.69
CA GLY A 50 17.78 -2.05 -12.44
C GLY A 50 17.77 -1.17 -11.18
N SER A 51 17.44 0.11 -11.33
CA SER A 51 17.33 1.09 -10.25
C SER A 51 16.12 0.78 -9.36
N ASP A 52 16.23 1.10 -8.07
CA ASP A 52 15.09 1.05 -7.15
C ASP A 52 14.04 2.09 -7.55
N VAL A 53 12.78 1.66 -7.64
CA VAL A 53 11.62 2.52 -7.92
C VAL A 53 10.81 2.70 -6.63
N VAL A 54 10.45 3.95 -6.30
CA VAL A 54 9.76 4.28 -5.05
C VAL A 54 8.51 5.12 -5.30
N PHE A 55 7.37 4.59 -4.87
CA PHE A 55 6.09 5.27 -4.84
C PHE A 55 5.79 5.74 -3.41
N ILE A 56 5.48 7.02 -3.25
CA ILE A 56 5.07 7.62 -1.97
C ILE A 56 3.59 7.97 -2.08
N ALA A 57 2.78 7.40 -1.19
CA ALA A 57 1.34 7.57 -1.15
C ALA A 57 0.86 7.98 0.25
N TYR A 58 -0.02 8.97 0.31
CA TYR A 58 -0.73 9.38 1.53
C TYR A 58 -2.14 8.76 1.59
N SER A 59 -2.67 8.41 0.42
CA SER A 59 -3.81 7.53 0.18
C SER A 59 -3.61 6.80 -1.15
N MET A 60 -4.30 5.67 -1.34
CA MET A 60 -4.34 4.99 -2.65
C MET A 60 -5.31 5.72 -3.56
N ILE A 61 -4.79 6.65 -4.34
CA ILE A 61 -5.54 7.29 -5.43
C ILE A 61 -5.34 6.49 -6.71
N GLU A 62 -6.34 6.53 -7.60
CA GLU A 62 -6.37 5.78 -8.87
C GLU A 62 -5.08 5.94 -9.68
N THR A 63 -4.52 7.16 -9.74
CA THR A 63 -3.26 7.43 -10.45
C THR A 63 -2.04 6.73 -9.84
N THR A 64 -1.99 6.57 -8.51
CA THR A 64 -0.92 5.79 -7.85
C THR A 64 -1.04 4.31 -8.18
N GLU A 65 -2.27 3.78 -8.17
CA GLU A 65 -2.53 2.38 -8.51
C GLU A 65 -2.09 2.06 -9.94
N GLU A 66 -2.43 2.94 -10.89
CA GLU A 66 -2.04 2.83 -12.29
C GLU A 66 -0.52 2.83 -12.47
N HIS A 67 0.19 3.75 -11.81
CA HIS A 67 1.66 3.82 -11.88
C HIS A 67 2.32 2.57 -11.27
N ILE A 68 1.84 2.09 -10.12
CA ILE A 68 2.33 0.84 -9.51
C ILE A 68 2.09 -0.34 -10.45
N LYS A 69 0.88 -0.46 -11.01
CA LYS A 69 0.51 -1.56 -11.92
C LYS A 69 1.35 -1.54 -13.19
N PHE A 70 1.51 -0.37 -13.81
CA PHE A 70 2.32 -0.19 -15.00
C PHE A 70 3.79 -0.57 -14.74
N SER A 71 4.37 -0.09 -13.64
CA SER A 71 5.75 -0.41 -13.26
C SER A 71 5.96 -1.90 -13.05
N LEU A 72 5.03 -2.53 -12.33
CA LEU A 72 5.07 -3.97 -12.06
C LEU A 72 4.96 -4.76 -13.37
N ALA A 73 4.03 -4.39 -14.26
CA ALA A 73 3.86 -5.03 -15.55
C ALA A 73 5.14 -4.97 -16.39
N ARG A 74 5.77 -3.80 -16.49
CA ARG A 74 7.03 -3.62 -17.23
C ARG A 74 8.20 -4.41 -16.64
N ILE A 75 8.28 -4.52 -15.31
CA ILE A 75 9.29 -5.37 -14.67
C ILE A 75 9.03 -6.84 -15.02
N LEU A 76 7.80 -7.32 -14.85
CA LEU A 76 7.46 -8.73 -15.08
C LEU A 76 7.62 -9.16 -16.54
N GLU A 77 7.20 -8.32 -17.49
CA GLU A 77 7.35 -8.53 -18.94
C GLU A 77 8.83 -8.71 -19.33
N LYS A 78 9.74 -7.94 -18.74
CA LYS A 78 11.19 -8.07 -18.99
C LYS A 78 11.75 -9.46 -18.63
N TYR A 79 11.10 -10.18 -17.72
CA TYR A 79 11.51 -11.51 -17.26
C TYR A 79 10.57 -12.63 -17.74
N GLY A 80 9.57 -12.33 -18.58
CA GLY A 80 8.58 -13.31 -19.03
C GLY A 80 7.71 -13.88 -17.90
N LYS A 81 7.33 -13.02 -16.94
CA LYS A 81 6.54 -13.33 -15.74
C LYS A 81 5.20 -12.59 -15.69
N GLU A 82 4.63 -12.29 -16.85
CA GLU A 82 3.40 -11.51 -16.99
C GLU A 82 2.22 -12.11 -16.21
N GLU A 83 2.21 -13.44 -16.04
CA GLU A 83 1.20 -14.16 -15.26
C GLU A 83 1.21 -13.80 -13.77
N TYR A 84 2.32 -13.24 -13.25
CA TYR A 84 2.41 -12.78 -11.85
C TYR A 84 1.75 -11.42 -11.63
N LEU A 85 1.40 -10.68 -12.69
CA LEU A 85 0.92 -9.30 -12.57
C LEU A 85 -0.33 -9.19 -11.70
N THR A 86 -1.38 -9.93 -12.03
CA THR A 86 -2.66 -9.83 -11.33
C THR A 86 -2.55 -10.23 -9.85
N PRO A 87 -1.94 -11.40 -9.50
CA PRO A 87 -1.80 -11.80 -8.10
C PRO A 87 -0.91 -10.86 -7.30
N ILE A 88 0.24 -10.46 -7.84
CA ILE A 88 1.17 -9.58 -7.12
C ILE A 88 0.62 -8.16 -6.97
N PHE A 89 -0.04 -7.62 -8.00
CA PHE A 89 -0.70 -6.32 -7.89
C PHE A 89 -1.80 -6.35 -6.83
N SER A 90 -2.59 -7.42 -6.77
CA SER A 90 -3.62 -7.60 -5.73
C SER A 90 -3.01 -7.64 -4.33
N CYS A 91 -1.88 -8.32 -4.14
CA CYS A 91 -1.13 -8.29 -2.89
C CYS A 91 -0.68 -6.87 -2.52
N ILE A 92 -0.15 -6.08 -3.47
CA ILE A 92 0.28 -4.71 -3.21
C ILE A 92 -0.91 -3.84 -2.78
N LYS A 93 -2.06 -3.95 -3.46
CA LYS A 93 -3.28 -3.22 -3.11
C LYS A 93 -3.71 -3.53 -1.69
N GLU A 94 -3.75 -4.80 -1.33
CA GLU A 94 -4.14 -5.23 0.01
C GLU A 94 -3.19 -4.69 1.09
N LEU A 95 -1.88 -4.79 0.87
CA LEU A 95 -0.88 -4.27 1.81
C LEU A 95 -0.95 -2.74 1.95
N THR A 96 -1.15 -2.02 0.85
CA THR A 96 -1.22 -0.55 0.85
C THR A 96 -2.52 -0.04 1.47
N SER A 97 -3.64 -0.75 1.23
CA SER A 97 -4.92 -0.50 1.89
C SER A 97 -4.80 -0.68 3.41
N ASN A 98 -4.18 -1.77 3.86
CA ASN A 98 -3.96 -2.02 5.29
C ASN A 98 -3.08 -0.96 5.95
N ALA A 99 -2.02 -0.50 5.27
CA ALA A 99 -1.18 0.59 5.76
C ALA A 99 -1.96 1.92 5.86
N THR A 100 -2.78 2.24 4.86
CA THR A 100 -3.62 3.46 4.87
C THR A 100 -4.69 3.41 5.96
N LYS A 101 -5.32 2.25 6.16
CA LYS A 101 -6.27 2.00 7.26
C LYS A 101 -5.60 2.15 8.64
N ALA A 102 -4.34 1.75 8.78
CA ALA A 102 -3.59 1.96 10.02
C ALA A 102 -3.35 3.46 10.30
N ASN A 103 -3.07 4.26 9.26
CA ASN A 103 -2.94 5.72 9.40
C ASN A 103 -4.27 6.37 9.81
N ALA A 104 -5.36 5.99 9.15
CA ALA A 104 -6.69 6.47 9.51
C ALA A 104 -7.09 6.07 10.94
N LYS A 105 -6.81 4.82 11.36
CA LYS A 105 -7.03 4.35 12.73
C LYS A 105 -6.25 5.20 13.75
N ARG A 106 -5.00 5.57 13.44
CA ARG A 106 -4.20 6.44 14.32
C ARG A 106 -4.86 7.82 14.49
N LEU A 107 -5.32 8.42 13.40
CA LEU A 107 -6.00 9.72 13.43
C LEU A 107 -7.32 9.64 14.19
N LEU A 108 -8.12 8.58 13.99
CA LEU A 108 -9.36 8.36 14.72
C LEU A 108 -9.15 8.22 16.23
N LEU A 109 -8.05 7.60 16.67
CA LEU A 109 -7.64 7.56 18.08
C LEU A 109 -7.26 8.94 18.60
N GLU A 110 -6.49 9.72 17.83
CA GLU A 110 -6.08 11.08 18.18
C GLU A 110 -7.28 12.05 18.26
N GLU A 111 -8.29 11.85 17.41
CA GLU A 111 -9.55 12.61 17.41
C GLU A 111 -10.54 12.14 18.49
N GLY A 112 -10.24 11.04 19.21
CA GLY A 112 -11.09 10.48 20.26
C GLY A 112 -12.38 9.82 19.75
N ILE A 113 -12.47 9.53 18.45
CA ILE A 113 -13.63 8.87 17.83
C ILE A 113 -13.66 7.38 18.16
N ILE A 114 -12.48 6.76 18.30
CA ILE A 114 -12.30 5.39 18.80
C ILE A 114 -11.34 5.40 19.98
N THR A 115 -11.43 4.40 20.86
CA THR A 115 -10.52 4.29 22.02
C THR A 115 -9.76 2.96 22.01
N GLU A 116 -8.62 2.89 22.71
CA GLU A 116 -7.85 1.64 22.87
C GLU A 116 -8.56 0.61 23.77
N THR A 117 -9.54 1.04 24.55
CA THR A 117 -10.36 0.20 25.43
C THR A 117 -11.58 -0.40 24.74
N ASP A 118 -11.91 0.05 23.54
CA ASP A 118 -13.00 -0.53 22.75
C ASP A 118 -12.68 -2.00 22.43
N ASP A 119 -13.71 -2.85 22.41
CA ASP A 119 -13.57 -4.23 21.94
C ASP A 119 -13.04 -4.21 20.50
N ILE A 120 -12.10 -5.10 20.17
CA ILE A 120 -11.52 -5.19 18.83
C ILE A 120 -12.60 -5.33 17.74
N ILE A 121 -13.66 -6.07 18.01
CA ILE A 121 -14.78 -6.26 17.10
C ILE A 121 -15.54 -4.94 16.91
N GLU A 122 -15.72 -4.17 17.99
CA GLU A 122 -16.34 -2.85 17.93
C GLU A 122 -15.48 -1.85 17.16
N ILE A 123 -14.16 -1.83 17.40
CA ILE A 123 -13.20 -1.01 16.63
C ILE A 123 -13.29 -1.37 15.15
N VAL A 124 -13.28 -2.65 14.80
CA VAL A 124 -13.36 -3.10 13.40
C VAL A 124 -14.68 -2.66 12.77
N ARG A 125 -15.81 -2.78 13.48
CA ARG A 125 -17.11 -2.29 12.98
C ARG A 125 -17.11 -0.77 12.77
N LYS A 126 -16.63 0.01 13.75
CA LYS A 126 -16.53 1.48 13.66
C LYS A 126 -15.64 1.89 12.49
N LEU A 127 -14.47 1.26 12.34
CA LEU A 127 -13.57 1.51 11.22
C LEU A 127 -14.25 1.22 9.88
N ARG A 128 -15.00 0.12 9.75
CA ARG A 128 -15.71 -0.21 8.52
C ARG A 128 -16.86 0.76 8.21
N SER A 129 -17.58 1.24 9.22
CA SER A 129 -18.63 2.23 9.02
C SER A 129 -18.07 3.61 8.67
N ILE A 130 -16.90 3.96 9.18
CA ILE A 130 -16.29 5.29 9.00
C ILE A 130 -15.45 5.34 7.74
N LEU A 131 -14.64 4.31 7.46
CA LEU A 131 -13.65 4.30 6.38
C LEU A 131 -14.20 3.69 5.09
N ASN A 132 -15.27 4.29 4.56
CA ASN A 132 -15.65 4.07 3.16
C ASN A 132 -14.66 4.77 2.19
N GLU A 133 -14.82 4.60 0.88
CA GLU A 133 -13.88 5.17 -0.11
C GLU A 133 -13.74 6.69 -0.02
N GLU A 134 -14.85 7.42 0.15
CA GLU A 134 -14.83 8.89 0.30
C GLU A 134 -14.10 9.31 1.58
N ALA A 135 -14.36 8.65 2.70
CA ALA A 135 -13.69 8.93 3.96
C ALA A 135 -12.19 8.58 3.90
N LEU A 136 -11.80 7.51 3.21
CA LEU A 136 -10.38 7.20 2.99
C LEU A 136 -9.65 8.33 2.23
N LEU A 137 -10.35 9.08 1.38
CA LEU A 137 -9.82 10.28 0.75
C LEU A 137 -9.56 11.39 1.76
N GLU A 138 -10.55 11.69 2.60
CA GLU A 138 -10.46 12.70 3.65
C GLU A 138 -9.33 12.37 4.64
N TYR A 139 -9.31 11.13 5.13
CA TYR A 139 -8.24 10.65 6.00
C TYR A 139 -6.89 10.58 5.29
N GLY A 140 -6.85 10.45 3.96
CA GLY A 140 -5.65 10.62 3.16
C GLY A 140 -5.06 12.03 3.24
N ILE A 141 -5.91 13.05 3.16
CA ILE A 141 -5.51 14.46 3.34
C ILE A 141 -5.02 14.70 4.77
N LYS A 142 -5.77 14.22 5.78
CA LYS A 142 -5.36 14.33 7.19
C LYS A 142 -4.03 13.60 7.46
N SER A 143 -3.82 12.44 6.83
CA SER A 143 -2.58 11.67 6.92
C SER A 143 -1.40 12.48 6.37
N LYS A 144 -1.57 13.12 5.21
CA LYS A 144 -0.55 14.01 4.63
C LYS A 144 -0.19 15.16 5.58
N LEU A 145 -1.19 15.84 6.15
CA LEU A 145 -0.97 16.94 7.10
C LEU A 145 -0.24 16.47 8.37
N SER A 146 -0.55 15.25 8.81
CA SER A 146 0.05 14.61 9.99
C SER A 146 1.35 13.85 9.68
N ARG A 147 1.85 13.94 8.44
CA ARG A 147 3.05 13.24 7.94
C ARG A 147 2.98 11.71 8.10
N LEU A 148 1.79 11.13 8.11
CA LEU A 148 1.57 9.69 8.04
C LEU A 148 1.58 9.27 6.56
N SER A 149 2.49 8.36 6.20
CA SER A 149 2.75 8.01 4.80
C SER A 149 2.95 6.52 4.62
N THR A 150 2.42 6.00 3.52
CA THR A 150 2.70 4.67 3.02
C THR A 150 3.63 4.76 1.82
N ARG A 151 4.66 3.93 1.78
CA ARG A 151 5.65 3.93 0.70
C ARG A 151 5.82 2.54 0.11
N THR A 152 5.68 2.42 -1.19
CA THR A 152 5.84 1.16 -1.92
C THR A 152 7.14 1.20 -2.72
N TYR A 153 8.03 0.25 -2.48
CA TYR A 153 9.33 0.14 -3.13
C TYR A 153 9.37 -1.10 -4.00
N PHE A 154 9.83 -0.95 -5.24
CA PHE A 154 10.24 -2.06 -6.10
C PHE A 154 11.76 -2.05 -6.21
N LYS A 155 12.40 -3.13 -5.78
CA LYS A 155 13.85 -3.26 -5.72
C LYS A 155 14.30 -4.50 -6.44
N MET A 156 15.24 -4.35 -7.36
CA MET A 156 15.86 -5.47 -8.03
C MET A 156 17.02 -5.99 -7.18
N GLN A 157 17.00 -7.27 -6.81
CA GLN A 157 18.07 -7.93 -6.05
C GLN A 157 18.51 -9.20 -6.76
N GLY A 158 19.44 -9.05 -7.70
CA GLY A 158 19.80 -10.13 -8.63
C GLY A 158 18.57 -10.52 -9.46
N ASN A 159 18.25 -11.81 -9.48
CA ASN A 159 17.09 -12.34 -10.20
C ASN A 159 15.82 -12.40 -9.33
N ARG A 160 15.62 -11.38 -8.48
CA ARG A 160 14.48 -11.27 -7.57
C ARG A 160 13.96 -9.85 -7.55
N LEU A 161 12.64 -9.71 -7.59
CA LEU A 161 11.94 -8.46 -7.31
C LEU A 161 11.53 -8.45 -5.83
N VAL A 162 12.08 -7.51 -5.07
CA VAL A 162 11.70 -7.26 -3.69
C VAL A 162 10.74 -6.08 -3.65
N ILE A 163 9.54 -6.34 -3.16
CA ILE A 163 8.48 -5.35 -3.00
C ILE A 163 8.33 -5.05 -1.51
N ASP A 164 8.54 -3.80 -1.12
CA ASP A 164 8.30 -3.36 0.26
C ASP A 164 7.14 -2.38 0.31
N VAL A 165 6.13 -2.64 1.14
CA VAL A 165 5.13 -1.65 1.55
C VAL A 165 5.47 -1.22 2.98
N ILE A 166 5.88 0.03 3.13
CA ILE A 166 6.38 0.60 4.39
C ILE A 166 5.38 1.63 4.88
N ASN A 167 4.89 1.44 6.10
CA ASN A 167 4.13 2.46 6.82
C ASN A 167 5.01 3.07 7.92
N ASN A 168 4.96 4.38 8.12
CA ASN A 168 5.71 5.08 9.17
C ASN A 168 5.00 5.10 10.53
N LEU A 169 4.28 4.02 10.83
CA LEU A 169 3.69 3.75 12.14
C LEU A 169 4.26 2.43 12.69
N PRO A 170 4.55 2.37 14.00
CA PRO A 170 4.91 1.12 14.63
C PRO A 170 3.70 0.18 14.70
N LEU A 171 4.00 -1.12 14.76
CA LEU A 171 3.00 -2.15 15.02
C LEU A 171 3.23 -2.70 16.43
N ALA A 172 2.15 -2.85 17.21
CA ALA A 172 2.27 -3.43 18.55
C ALA A 172 2.73 -4.90 18.45
N LYS A 173 3.53 -5.35 19.43
CA LYS A 173 4.06 -6.74 19.45
C LYS A 173 2.94 -7.79 19.39
N ARG A 174 1.82 -7.56 20.09
CA ARG A 174 0.64 -8.43 20.07
C ARG A 174 0.04 -8.56 18.66
N ASP A 175 -0.01 -7.45 17.91
CA ASP A 175 -0.61 -7.40 16.59
C ASP A 175 0.32 -8.07 15.58
N LEU A 176 1.64 -7.89 15.71
CA LEU A 176 2.63 -8.60 14.92
C LEU A 176 2.54 -10.13 15.14
N ALA A 177 2.41 -10.58 16.39
CA ALA A 177 2.26 -12.00 16.71
C ALA A 177 1.00 -12.59 16.04
N ARG A 178 -0.13 -11.90 16.14
CA ARG A 178 -1.39 -12.29 15.48
C ARG A 178 -1.26 -12.33 13.95
N ILE A 179 -0.55 -11.37 13.36
CA ILE A 179 -0.28 -11.34 11.92
C ILE A 179 0.54 -12.57 11.50
N ASN A 180 1.61 -12.88 12.23
CA ASN A 180 2.45 -14.04 11.92
C ASN A 180 1.69 -15.35 12.07
N GLU A 181 0.88 -15.50 13.13
CA GLU A 181 0.00 -16.65 13.32
C GLU A 181 -0.96 -16.80 12.13
N ARG A 182 -1.56 -15.70 11.65
CA ARG A 182 -2.45 -15.74 10.48
C ARG A 182 -1.73 -16.14 9.21
N ILE A 183 -0.50 -15.65 8.97
CA ILE A 183 0.31 -16.07 7.82
C ILE A 183 0.58 -17.58 7.87
N GLU A 184 1.00 -18.10 9.02
CA GLU A 184 1.28 -19.53 9.19
C GLU A 184 0.01 -20.38 9.07
N MET A 185 -1.10 -19.96 9.67
CA MET A 185 -2.38 -20.66 9.54
C MET A 185 -2.84 -20.69 8.09
N SER A 186 -2.75 -19.56 7.38
CA SER A 186 -3.15 -19.50 5.98
C SER A 186 -2.26 -20.36 5.08
N SER A 187 -0.99 -20.55 5.41
CA SER A 187 -0.08 -21.36 4.60
C SER A 187 -0.54 -22.82 4.42
N LYS A 188 -1.39 -23.31 5.34
CA LYS A 188 -1.90 -24.69 5.40
C LYS A 188 -2.99 -24.98 4.35
N TYR A 189 -3.67 -23.96 3.83
CA TYR A 189 -4.71 -24.14 2.81
C TYR A 189 -4.10 -24.32 1.43
N ASP A 190 -4.56 -25.28 0.65
CA ASP A 190 -4.03 -25.56 -0.68
C ASP A 190 -4.58 -24.62 -1.75
N SER A 191 -5.77 -24.07 -1.55
CA SER A 191 -6.39 -23.14 -2.50
C SER A 191 -7.17 -22.01 -1.85
N ILE A 192 -7.38 -20.93 -2.61
CA ILE A 192 -8.27 -19.81 -2.24
C ILE A 192 -9.68 -20.33 -1.95
N ALA A 193 -10.19 -21.29 -2.74
CA ALA A 193 -11.52 -21.83 -2.58
C ALA A 193 -11.69 -22.57 -1.24
N GLU A 194 -10.71 -23.41 -0.88
CA GLU A 194 -10.66 -24.10 0.42
C GLU A 194 -10.61 -23.11 1.58
N PHE A 195 -9.76 -22.07 1.46
CA PHE A 195 -9.67 -21.01 2.46
C PHE A 195 -11.02 -20.34 2.74
N TYR A 196 -11.80 -20.02 1.69
CA TYR A 196 -13.12 -19.42 1.84
C TYR A 196 -14.19 -20.40 2.34
N LEU A 197 -14.10 -21.68 1.98
CA LEU A 197 -15.03 -22.70 2.51
C LEU A 197 -14.90 -22.85 4.03
N GLU A 198 -13.67 -22.82 4.55
CA GLU A 198 -13.42 -22.93 5.99
C GLU A 198 -13.50 -21.59 6.73
N ASN A 199 -13.43 -20.47 6.01
CA ASN A 199 -13.58 -19.11 6.54
C ASN A 199 -14.68 -18.36 5.79
N PRO A 200 -15.96 -18.77 5.93
CA PRO A 200 -17.05 -18.32 5.07
C PRO A 200 -17.51 -16.89 5.36
N ASP A 201 -17.04 -16.27 6.45
CA ASP A 201 -17.50 -14.95 6.87
C ASP A 201 -16.70 -13.82 6.18
N PRO A 202 -17.29 -13.10 5.20
CA PRO A 202 -16.66 -11.92 4.61
C PRO A 202 -16.51 -10.80 5.64
N ALA A 203 -17.26 -10.83 6.76
CA ALA A 203 -17.11 -9.85 7.83
C ALA A 203 -15.82 -10.03 8.65
N ALA A 204 -15.07 -11.11 8.45
CA ALA A 204 -13.70 -11.24 8.95
C ALA A 204 -12.69 -10.35 8.20
N GLU A 205 -13.13 -9.63 7.16
CA GLU A 205 -12.39 -8.54 6.53
C GLU A 205 -12.21 -7.41 7.57
N GLY A 206 -10.95 -7.16 7.95
CA GLY A 206 -10.58 -6.32 9.11
C GLY A 206 -10.08 -7.09 10.33
N MET A 207 -10.22 -8.42 10.37
CA MET A 207 -9.66 -9.29 11.41
C MET A 207 -8.38 -10.05 10.99
N GLY A 208 -7.96 -9.88 9.72
CA GLY A 208 -6.75 -10.49 9.16
C GLY A 208 -6.92 -11.21 7.82
N LEU A 209 -8.15 -11.30 7.26
CA LEU A 209 -8.40 -11.98 5.98
C LEU A 209 -7.53 -11.47 4.82
N GLY A 210 -7.24 -10.17 4.78
CA GLY A 210 -6.40 -9.56 3.75
C GLY A 210 -4.99 -10.16 3.66
N LEU A 211 -4.35 -10.40 4.81
CA LEU A 211 -3.01 -10.99 4.86
C LEU A 211 -3.02 -12.48 4.51
N SER A 212 -4.11 -13.17 4.86
CA SER A 212 -4.36 -14.53 4.41
C SER A 212 -4.49 -14.60 2.88
N MET A 213 -5.17 -13.62 2.27
CA MET A 213 -5.29 -13.55 0.82
C MET A 213 -3.94 -13.33 0.13
N VAL A 214 -3.05 -12.51 0.71
CA VAL A 214 -1.67 -12.37 0.19
C VAL A 214 -0.96 -13.73 0.15
N VAL A 215 -1.09 -14.55 1.20
CA VAL A 215 -0.52 -15.90 1.23
C VAL A 215 -1.10 -16.78 0.13
N MET A 216 -2.43 -16.76 -0.05
CA MET A 216 -3.10 -17.56 -1.07
C MET A 216 -2.76 -17.15 -2.50
N LEU A 217 -2.67 -15.85 -2.77
CA LEU A 217 -2.29 -15.33 -4.08
C LEU A 217 -0.86 -15.72 -4.44
N LEU A 218 0.07 -15.72 -3.49
CA LEU A 218 1.44 -16.22 -3.72
C LEU A 218 1.44 -17.71 -4.05
N LYS A 219 0.69 -18.53 -3.29
CA LYS A 219 0.56 -19.96 -3.59
C LYS A 219 -0.04 -20.21 -4.97
N SER A 220 -1.01 -19.41 -5.42
CA SER A 220 -1.65 -19.58 -6.74
C SER A 220 -0.70 -19.41 -7.93
N ILE A 221 0.44 -18.73 -7.74
CA ILE A 221 1.51 -18.59 -8.74
C ILE A 221 2.76 -19.39 -8.36
N ASN A 222 2.59 -20.40 -7.51
CA ASN A 222 3.63 -21.31 -7.05
C ASN A 222 4.81 -20.61 -6.34
N ILE A 223 4.55 -19.48 -5.68
CA ILE A 223 5.52 -18.78 -4.83
C ILE A 223 5.28 -19.17 -3.38
N SER A 224 6.36 -19.52 -2.68
CA SER A 224 6.29 -19.88 -1.26
C SER A 224 5.75 -18.72 -0.42
N TYR A 225 4.85 -19.01 0.52
CA TYR A 225 4.35 -18.01 1.48
C TYR A 225 5.48 -17.37 2.31
N LYS A 226 6.62 -18.05 2.46
CA LYS A 226 7.83 -17.52 3.14
C LYS A 226 8.48 -16.37 2.39
N SER A 227 8.10 -16.13 1.13
CA SER A 227 8.45 -14.92 0.39
C SER A 227 7.74 -13.68 0.92
N PHE A 228 6.70 -13.84 1.75
CA PHE A 228 5.98 -12.76 2.42
C PHE A 228 6.35 -12.66 3.90
N SER A 229 6.56 -11.43 4.38
CA SER A 229 6.80 -11.17 5.80
C SER A 229 6.30 -9.79 6.21
N VAL A 230 5.93 -9.66 7.49
CA VAL A 230 5.63 -8.38 8.13
C VAL A 230 6.60 -8.19 9.29
N THR A 231 7.22 -7.02 9.37
CA THR A 231 8.20 -6.67 10.41
C THR A 231 7.95 -5.25 10.90
N THR A 232 8.35 -4.94 12.12
CA THR A 232 8.31 -3.58 12.67
C THR A 232 9.57 -3.31 13.48
N ASP A 233 10.03 -2.07 13.52
CA ASP A 233 11.10 -1.64 14.41
C ASP A 233 10.60 -1.35 15.85
N GLY A 234 9.28 -1.43 16.05
CA GLY A 234 8.61 -1.17 17.32
C GLY A 234 8.60 0.31 17.74
N ARG A 235 9.09 1.22 16.89
CA ARG A 235 9.20 2.66 17.20
C ARG A 235 8.48 3.51 16.17
N ASN A 236 8.88 3.39 14.90
CA ASN A 236 8.53 4.36 13.86
C ASN A 236 8.07 3.72 12.56
N LYS A 237 8.16 2.39 12.42
CA LYS A 237 7.98 1.77 11.11
C LYS A 237 7.44 0.36 11.18
N THR A 238 6.56 0.07 10.24
CA THR A 238 6.11 -1.28 9.88
C THR A 238 6.41 -1.52 8.40
N ARG A 239 6.85 -2.71 8.07
CA ARG A 239 7.22 -3.13 6.71
C ARG A 239 6.58 -4.47 6.40
N ALA A 240 5.72 -4.48 5.40
CA ALA A 240 5.34 -5.67 4.68
C ALA A 240 6.28 -5.86 3.49
N ARG A 241 6.77 -7.07 3.27
CA ARG A 241 7.72 -7.39 2.21
C ARG A 241 7.29 -8.64 1.47
N ILE A 242 7.31 -8.58 0.14
CA ILE A 242 7.15 -9.72 -0.76
C ILE A 242 8.42 -9.86 -1.60
N THR A 243 8.98 -11.07 -1.71
CA THR A 243 10.14 -11.36 -2.57
C THR A 243 9.76 -12.33 -3.67
N ILE A 244 9.76 -11.85 -4.91
CA ILE A 244 9.36 -12.59 -6.10
C ILE A 244 10.61 -13.08 -6.83
N PRO A 245 10.78 -14.39 -7.05
CA PRO A 245 11.76 -14.88 -8.00
C PRO A 245 11.30 -14.51 -9.41
N LEU A 246 12.19 -13.88 -10.19
CA LEU A 246 11.92 -13.49 -11.57
C LEU A 246 12.47 -14.52 -12.56
#